data_AF-A0A0R2P4D8-F1
#
_entry.id   AF-A0A0R2P4D8-F1
#
_cell.length_a   1.000
_cell.length_b   1.000
_cell.length_c   1.000
_cell.angle_alpha   90.00
_cell.angle_beta   90.00
_cell.angle_gamma   90.00
#
_symmetry.space_group_name_H-M   'P 1'
#
loop_
_entity.id
_entity.type
_entity.pdbx_description
1 polymer ?
#
loop_
_entity_poly.entity_id
_entity_poly.type
_entity_poly.pdbx_seq_one_letter_code
_entity_poly.pdbx_strand_id
1 'polypeptide(L)'
;EGTFTVITDFKESPVAFNEGYRYVDWILTVPLLLVEVIAVLALAKEAARSLITRLVPASAAMIALGYPGEVSSDQGEKIMWGVLSTIPFLYILYVLFVELGKSLDRQPEGVAATIGRLRLLLIATWGVYPIAYLLPIIDADGAASSGAFVGRQVGYTIADVAAKCVFGLTILKIARMKSIAEGMKDDH
;
A
#
# COMPACT_ATOMS: atom_id res chain seq x y z
N GLU A 1 -10.41 43.35 -26.08
CA GLU A 1 -9.87 41.98 -26.16
C GLU A 1 -8.80 41.84 -25.08
N GLY A 2 -9.02 41.00 -24.08
CA GLY A 2 -8.09 40.79 -22.98
C GLY A 2 -7.13 39.66 -23.30
N THR A 3 -5.90 40.00 -23.67
CA THR A 3 -4.82 39.03 -23.91
C THR A 3 -4.39 38.45 -22.57
N PHE A 4 -4.66 37.17 -22.34
CA PHE A 4 -4.09 36.42 -21.23
C PHE A 4 -2.63 36.09 -21.54
N THR A 5 -1.70 36.70 -20.81
CA THR A 5 -0.28 36.35 -20.90
C THR A 5 -0.06 35.05 -20.14
N VAL A 6 0.13 33.94 -20.85
CA VAL A 6 0.58 32.68 -20.25
C VAL A 6 2.00 32.91 -19.75
N ILE A 7 2.19 32.97 -18.43
CA ILE A 7 3.51 33.03 -17.81
C ILE A 7 4.17 31.66 -18.04
N THR A 8 5.15 31.60 -18.94
CA THR A 8 5.94 30.38 -19.22
C THR A 8 7.23 30.32 -18.40
N ASP A 9 7.51 31.34 -17.59
CA ASP A 9 8.74 31.43 -16.78
C ASP A 9 8.54 30.71 -15.43
N PHE A 10 8.46 29.39 -15.48
CA PHE A 10 8.61 28.56 -14.29
C PHE A 10 10.10 28.45 -13.99
N LYS A 11 10.58 29.20 -12.99
CA LYS A 11 11.90 28.96 -12.41
C LYS A 11 11.96 27.52 -11.91
N GLU A 12 12.87 26.72 -12.46
CA GLU A 12 13.15 25.40 -11.91
C GLU A 12 13.49 25.54 -10.42
N SER A 13 12.80 24.75 -9.59
CA SER A 13 13.13 24.65 -8.18
C SER A 13 14.57 24.09 -8.06
N PRO A 14 15.46 24.72 -7.27
CA PRO A 14 16.79 24.15 -7.02
C PRO A 14 16.71 22.85 -6.20
N VAL A 15 15.54 22.51 -5.67
CA VAL A 15 15.26 21.26 -4.97
C VAL A 15 14.61 20.28 -5.96
N ALA A 16 15.30 19.17 -6.23
CA ALA A 16 14.79 18.10 -7.08
C ALA A 16 13.59 17.38 -6.43
N PHE A 17 12.62 16.99 -7.25
CA PHE A 17 11.51 16.15 -6.82
C PHE A 17 12.04 14.78 -6.35
N ASN A 18 11.53 14.29 -5.22
CA ASN A 18 12.03 13.08 -4.58
C ASN A 18 10.88 12.20 -4.07
N GLU A 19 10.76 11.00 -4.61
CA GLU A 19 9.77 10.00 -4.19
C GLU A 19 10.09 9.41 -2.80
N GLY A 20 11.28 9.65 -2.26
CA GLY A 20 11.72 9.21 -0.95
C GLY A 20 10.82 9.66 0.20
N TYR A 21 10.11 10.78 0.08
CA TYR A 21 9.12 11.21 1.07
C TYR A 21 7.98 10.20 1.22
N ARG A 22 7.59 9.51 0.14
CA ARG A 22 6.58 8.45 0.20
C ARG A 22 7.10 7.23 0.97
N TYR A 23 8.37 6.86 0.79
CA TYR A 23 8.97 5.76 1.55
C TYR A 23 8.97 6.03 3.06
N VAL A 24 9.19 7.28 3.48
CA VAL A 24 9.09 7.68 4.90
C VAL A 24 7.65 7.54 5.42
N ASP A 25 6.65 7.99 4.65
CA ASP A 25 5.22 7.77 4.98
C ASP A 25 4.90 6.27 5.08
N TRP A 26 5.38 5.48 4.13
CA TRP A 26 5.09 4.04 4.05
C TRP A 26 5.68 3.24 5.20
N ILE A 27 6.83 3.63 5.76
CA ILE A 27 7.36 3.01 6.98
C ILE A 27 6.33 3.04 8.12
N LEU A 28 5.47 4.06 8.17
CA LEU A 28 4.42 4.18 9.18
C LEU A 28 3.09 3.60 8.71
N THR A 29 2.64 3.96 7.51
CA THR A 29 1.28 3.63 7.05
C THR A 29 1.14 2.16 6.66
N VAL A 30 2.15 1.54 6.05
CA VAL A 30 2.07 0.13 5.61
C VAL A 30 1.93 -0.83 6.80
N PRO A 31 2.76 -0.74 7.87
CA PRO A 31 2.54 -1.56 9.06
C PRO A 31 1.19 -1.31 9.72
N LEU A 32 0.75 -0.04 9.77
CA LEU A 32 -0.53 0.33 10.38
C LEU A 32 -1.71 -0.31 9.66
N LEU A 33 -1.76 -0.24 8.32
CA LEU A 33 -2.79 -0.90 7.50
C LEU A 33 -2.86 -2.40 7.80
N LEU A 34 -1.71 -3.08 7.92
CA LEU A 34 -1.66 -4.51 8.24
C LEU A 34 -2.18 -4.80 9.66
N VAL A 35 -1.85 -3.96 10.64
CA VAL A 35 -2.36 -4.06 12.01
C VAL A 35 -3.88 -3.85 12.03
N GLU A 36 -4.42 -2.90 11.27
CA GLU A 36 -5.86 -2.65 11.16
C GLU A 36 -6.62 -3.86 10.62
N VAL A 37 -6.11 -4.54 9.58
CA VAL A 37 -6.73 -5.79 9.07
C VAL A 37 -6.79 -6.84 10.20
N ILE A 38 -5.73 -6.99 10.97
CA ILE A 38 -5.67 -7.99 12.05
C ILE A 38 -6.62 -7.61 13.19
N ALA A 39 -6.72 -6.32 13.52
CA ALA A 39 -7.56 -5.82 14.58
C ALA A 39 -9.04 -6.17 14.35
N VAL A 40 -9.54 -6.01 13.12
CA VAL A 40 -10.95 -6.30 12.81
C VAL A 40 -11.29 -7.80 12.75
N LEU A 41 -10.29 -8.69 12.73
CA LEU A 41 -10.53 -10.13 12.74
C LEU A 41 -10.94 -10.68 14.11
N ALA A 42 -10.79 -9.90 15.19
CA ALA A 42 -11.06 -10.31 16.58
C ALA A 42 -10.47 -11.70 16.91
N LEU A 43 -9.21 -11.92 16.52
CA LEU A 43 -8.52 -13.19 16.77
C LEU A 43 -8.15 -13.33 18.25
N ALA A 44 -7.93 -14.57 18.69
CA ALA A 44 -7.26 -14.83 19.96
C ALA A 44 -5.92 -14.06 20.02
N LYS A 45 -5.58 -13.56 21.21
CA LYS A 45 -4.44 -12.66 21.44
C LYS A 45 -3.14 -13.21 20.87
N GLU A 46 -2.88 -14.51 21.03
CA GLU A 46 -1.69 -15.19 20.56
C GLU A 46 -1.64 -15.24 19.03
N ALA A 47 -2.78 -15.49 18.38
CA ALA A 47 -2.88 -15.52 16.92
C ALA A 47 -2.71 -14.11 16.31
N ALA A 48 -3.36 -13.10 16.88
CA ALA A 48 -3.18 -11.71 16.49
C ALA A 48 -1.73 -11.27 16.65
N ARG A 49 -1.13 -11.52 17.82
CA ARG A 49 0.28 -11.21 18.10
C ARG A 49 1.20 -11.88 17.10
N SER A 50 0.99 -13.17 16.82
CA SER A 50 1.79 -13.92 15.86
C SER A 50 1.74 -13.32 14.45
N LEU A 51 0.57 -12.89 13.97
CA LEU A 51 0.44 -12.25 12.67
C LEU A 51 1.11 -10.87 12.66
N ILE A 52 0.90 -10.04 13.68
CA ILE A 52 1.52 -8.70 13.80
C ILE A 52 3.05 -8.82 13.82
N THR A 53 3.62 -9.72 14.61
CA THR A 53 5.08 -9.91 14.70
C THR A 53 5.71 -10.45 13.42
N ARG A 54 4.90 -10.99 12.50
CA ARG A 54 5.36 -11.41 11.16
C ARG A 54 5.21 -10.28 10.14
N LEU A 55 4.06 -9.62 10.13
CA LEU A 55 3.67 -8.64 9.11
C LEU A 55 4.31 -7.26 9.31
N VAL A 56 4.43 -6.78 10.55
CA VAL A 56 5.01 -5.46 10.83
C VAL A 56 6.51 -5.42 10.49
N PRO A 57 7.35 -6.38 10.94
CA PRO A 57 8.76 -6.37 10.55
C PRO A 57 8.95 -6.63 9.06
N ALA A 58 8.14 -7.50 8.44
CA ALA A 58 8.22 -7.75 7.01
C ALA A 58 7.89 -6.50 6.19
N SER A 59 6.86 -5.74 6.56
CA SER A 59 6.52 -4.48 5.88
C SER A 59 7.59 -3.42 6.08
N ALA A 60 8.13 -3.26 7.30
CA ALA A 60 9.25 -2.36 7.54
C ALA A 60 10.49 -2.75 6.70
N ALA A 61 10.83 -4.04 6.64
CA ALA A 61 11.94 -4.54 5.83
C ALA A 61 11.71 -4.31 4.33
N MET A 62 10.50 -4.55 3.82
CA MET A 62 10.13 -4.29 2.43
C MET A 62 10.40 -2.83 2.04
N ILE A 63 9.94 -1.87 2.84
CA ILE A 63 10.13 -0.44 2.56
C ILE A 63 11.60 -0.05 2.72
N ALA A 64 12.27 -0.51 3.77
CA ALA A 64 13.68 -0.21 4.02
C ALA A 64 14.61 -0.74 2.92
N LEU A 65 14.32 -1.92 2.35
CA LEU A 65 15.09 -2.50 1.26
C LEU A 65 14.79 -1.82 -0.08
N GLY A 66 13.58 -1.31 -0.30
CA GLY A 66 13.22 -0.65 -1.55
C GLY A 66 13.82 0.76 -1.69
N TYR A 67 13.96 1.48 -0.58
CA TYR A 67 14.40 2.88 -0.58
C TYR A 67 15.79 3.10 -1.22
N PRO A 68 16.85 2.33 -0.90
CA PRO A 68 18.15 2.50 -1.54
C PRO A 68 18.11 2.40 -3.06
N GLY A 69 17.33 1.46 -3.61
CA GLY A 69 17.20 1.33 -5.05
C GLY A 69 16.36 2.46 -5.68
N GLU A 70 15.35 2.99 -4.98
CA GLU A 70 14.57 4.13 -5.48
C GLU A 70 15.48 5.35 -5.73
N VAL A 71 16.33 5.67 -4.77
CA VAL A 71 17.22 6.84 -4.83
C VAL A 71 18.49 6.61 -5.64
N SER A 72 18.80 5.37 -6.00
CA SER A 72 20.00 5.05 -6.78
C SER A 72 19.84 5.48 -8.23
N SER A 73 20.92 6.01 -8.82
CA SER A 73 21.05 6.23 -10.26
C SER A 73 21.63 5.01 -10.99
N ASP A 74 22.19 4.03 -10.26
CA ASP A 74 22.74 2.82 -10.83
C ASP A 74 21.66 1.76 -11.08
N GLN A 75 21.65 1.24 -12.30
CA GLN A 75 20.66 0.27 -12.74
C GLN A 75 20.81 -1.09 -12.03
N GLY A 76 22.03 -1.50 -11.70
CA GLY A 76 22.30 -2.73 -10.98
C GLY A 76 21.81 -2.67 -9.54
N GLU A 77 22.06 -1.56 -8.85
CA GLU A 77 21.55 -1.30 -7.51
C GLU A 77 20.02 -1.27 -7.47
N LYS A 78 19.37 -0.59 -8.42
CA LYS A 78 17.90 -0.61 -8.58
C LYS A 78 17.37 -2.04 -8.64
N ILE A 79 17.95 -2.87 -9.50
CA ILE A 79 17.49 -4.27 -9.66
C ILE A 79 17.73 -5.07 -8.38
N MET A 80 18.93 -4.99 -7.80
CA MET A 80 19.31 -5.73 -6.60
C MET A 80 18.38 -5.40 -5.43
N TRP A 81 18.19 -4.11 -5.13
CA TRP A 81 17.33 -3.67 -4.03
C TRP A 81 15.84 -3.95 -4.31
N GLY A 82 15.39 -3.81 -5.57
CA GLY A 82 14.05 -4.20 -5.97
C GLY A 82 13.76 -5.69 -5.74
N VAL A 83 14.70 -6.58 -6.10
CA VAL A 83 14.59 -8.02 -5.83
C VAL A 83 14.57 -8.29 -4.32
N LEU A 84 15.47 -7.67 -3.56
CA LEU A 84 15.53 -7.83 -2.10
C LEU A 84 14.24 -7.35 -1.41
N SER A 85 13.66 -6.24 -1.86
CA SER A 85 12.37 -5.72 -1.35
C SER A 85 11.18 -6.60 -1.73
N THR A 86 11.25 -7.29 -2.87
CA THR A 86 10.18 -8.19 -3.33
C THR A 86 10.03 -9.42 -2.43
N ILE A 87 11.10 -9.91 -1.81
CA ILE A 87 11.06 -11.09 -0.92
C ILE A 87 10.11 -10.89 0.26
N PRO A 88 10.25 -9.87 1.12
CA PRO A 88 9.31 -9.62 2.21
C PRO A 88 7.92 -9.23 1.69
N PHE A 89 7.80 -8.59 0.52
CA PHE A 89 6.49 -8.33 -0.08
C PHE A 89 5.73 -9.64 -0.37
N LEU A 90 6.36 -10.60 -1.04
CA LEU A 90 5.76 -11.91 -1.31
C LEU A 90 5.43 -12.66 -0.02
N TYR A 91 6.26 -12.54 1.01
CA TYR A 91 5.96 -13.09 2.33
C TYR A 91 4.71 -12.47 2.97
N ILE A 92 4.52 -11.14 2.87
CA ILE A 92 3.30 -10.47 3.32
C ILE A 92 2.08 -11.02 2.58
N LEU A 93 2.17 -11.19 1.25
CA LEU A 93 1.08 -11.77 0.46
C LEU A 93 0.74 -13.18 0.92
N TYR A 94 1.75 -14.02 1.16
CA TYR A 94 1.55 -15.36 1.72
C TYR A 94 0.80 -15.30 3.06
N VAL A 95 1.25 -14.47 4.00
CA VAL A 95 0.61 -14.36 5.33
C VAL A 95 -0.83 -13.83 5.21
N LEU A 96 -1.09 -12.84 4.35
CA LEU A 96 -2.43 -12.26 4.16
C LEU A 96 -3.42 -13.24 3.50
N PHE A 97 -2.97 -14.04 2.54
CA PHE A 97 -3.88 -14.91 1.78
C PHE A 97 -4.02 -16.29 2.40
N VAL A 98 -2.92 -16.85 2.92
CA VAL A 98 -2.87 -18.21 3.46
C VAL A 98 -3.12 -18.19 4.97
N GLU A 99 -2.25 -17.54 5.76
CA GLU A 99 -2.33 -17.62 7.23
C GLU A 99 -3.57 -16.93 7.79
N LEU A 100 -3.83 -15.70 7.33
CA LEU A 100 -5.02 -14.95 7.71
C LEU A 100 -6.29 -15.57 7.12
N GLY A 101 -6.20 -16.19 5.95
CA GLY A 101 -7.30 -16.92 5.31
C GLY A 101 -7.91 -18.01 6.20
N LYS A 102 -7.08 -18.71 6.99
CA LYS A 102 -7.52 -19.74 7.96
C LYS A 102 -8.44 -19.21 9.04
N SER A 103 -8.48 -17.89 9.26
CA SER A 103 -9.34 -17.27 10.27
C SER A 103 -10.71 -16.85 9.75
N LEU A 104 -10.93 -16.91 8.43
CA LEU A 104 -12.17 -16.42 7.81
C LEU A 104 -13.38 -17.32 8.08
N ASP A 105 -13.16 -18.63 8.23
CA ASP A 105 -14.23 -19.60 8.52
C ASP A 105 -14.89 -19.39 9.88
N ARG A 106 -14.25 -18.60 10.76
CA ARG A 106 -14.75 -18.27 12.09
C ARG A 106 -15.47 -16.92 12.15
N GLN A 107 -15.54 -16.20 11.03
CA GLN A 107 -16.17 -14.88 10.99
C GLN A 107 -17.68 -15.01 10.77
N PRO A 108 -18.48 -14.06 11.29
CA PRO A 108 -19.91 -14.01 11.03
C PRO A 108 -20.24 -13.90 9.53
N GLU A 109 -21.50 -14.19 9.18
CA GLU A 109 -21.98 -14.13 7.80
C GLU A 109 -21.72 -12.75 7.17
N GLY A 110 -21.26 -12.74 5.91
CA GLY A 110 -20.91 -11.52 5.18
C GLY A 110 -19.59 -10.84 5.61
N VAL A 111 -19.11 -11.04 6.84
CA VAL A 111 -17.84 -10.49 7.35
C VAL A 111 -16.66 -11.12 6.62
N ALA A 112 -16.64 -12.46 6.51
CA ALA A 112 -15.61 -13.20 5.78
C ALA A 112 -15.47 -12.73 4.31
N ALA A 113 -16.59 -12.52 3.62
CA ALA A 113 -16.60 -12.04 2.24
C ALA A 113 -16.06 -10.61 2.13
N THR A 114 -16.39 -9.74 3.09
CA THR A 114 -15.92 -8.36 3.11
C THR A 114 -14.41 -8.29 3.38
N ILE A 115 -13.89 -9.12 4.30
CA ILE A 115 -12.44 -9.26 4.51
C ILE A 115 -11.76 -9.84 3.26
N GLY A 116 -12.38 -10.80 2.58
CA GLY A 116 -11.91 -11.32 1.30
C GLY A 116 -11.69 -10.21 0.27
N ARG A 117 -12.68 -9.33 0.10
CA ARG A 117 -12.59 -8.16 -0.78
C ARG A 117 -11.54 -7.14 -0.32
N LEU A 118 -11.42 -6.92 1.00
CA LEU A 118 -10.41 -6.02 1.58
C LEU A 118 -8.99 -6.49 1.22
N ARG A 119 -8.71 -7.79 1.30
CA ARG A 119 -7.41 -8.35 0.90
C ARG A 119 -7.10 -8.15 -0.58
N LEU A 120 -8.12 -8.33 -1.44
CA LEU A 120 -7.97 -8.09 -2.87
C LEU A 120 -7.73 -6.60 -3.17
N LEU A 121 -8.44 -5.70 -2.49
CA LEU A 121 -8.22 -4.26 -2.57
C LEU A 121 -6.77 -3.92 -2.17
N LEU A 122 -6.25 -4.52 -1.11
CA LEU A 122 -4.88 -4.30 -0.65
C LEU A 122 -3.86 -4.71 -1.72
N ILE A 123 -3.97 -5.90 -2.31
CA ILE A 123 -3.05 -6.30 -3.40
C ILE A 123 -3.22 -5.40 -4.63
N ALA A 124 -4.46 -5.13 -5.04
CA ALA A 124 -4.72 -4.34 -6.25
C ALA A 124 -4.12 -2.93 -6.13
N THR A 125 -4.19 -2.33 -4.95
CA THR A 125 -3.64 -1.00 -4.71
C THR A 125 -2.13 -1.04 -4.48
N TRP A 126 -1.61 -2.05 -3.78
CA TRP A 126 -0.18 -2.16 -3.50
C TRP A 126 0.63 -2.59 -4.72
N GLY A 127 0.03 -3.34 -5.66
CA GLY A 127 0.69 -3.75 -6.91
C GLY A 127 1.13 -2.59 -7.80
N VAL A 128 0.55 -1.39 -7.62
CA VAL A 128 0.96 -0.18 -8.34
C VAL A 128 2.40 0.21 -8.02
N TYR A 129 2.86 0.04 -6.78
CA TYR A 129 4.18 0.46 -6.34
C TYR A 129 5.35 -0.32 -6.97
N PRO A 130 5.40 -1.67 -6.93
CA PRO A 130 6.45 -2.41 -7.61
C PRO A 130 6.41 -2.23 -9.12
N ILE A 131 5.23 -2.03 -9.73
CA ILE A 131 5.14 -1.69 -11.16
C ILE A 131 5.80 -0.33 -11.42
N ALA A 132 5.44 0.69 -10.65
CA ALA A 132 6.01 2.03 -10.82
C ALA A 132 7.53 2.05 -10.61
N TYR A 133 8.04 1.24 -9.66
CA TYR A 133 9.46 1.02 -9.43
C TYR A 133 10.17 0.36 -10.63
N LEU A 134 9.52 -0.60 -11.27
CA LEU A 134 10.08 -1.32 -12.43
C LEU A 134 10.06 -0.51 -13.73
N LEU A 135 9.11 0.42 -13.90
CA LEU A 135 9.01 1.24 -15.13
C LEU A 135 10.35 1.87 -15.58
N PRO A 136 11.10 2.61 -14.75
CA PRO A 136 12.38 3.20 -15.17
C PRO A 136 13.48 2.16 -15.42
N ILE A 137 13.31 0.93 -14.91
CA ILE A 137 14.25 -0.20 -15.13
C ILE A 137 14.01 -0.85 -16.50
N ILE A 138 12.74 -0.98 -16.90
CA ILE A 138 12.35 -1.67 -18.14
C ILE A 138 12.28 -0.75 -19.36
N ASP A 139 11.96 0.53 -19.15
CA ASP A 139 11.81 1.55 -20.20
C ASP A 139 12.22 2.92 -19.65
N ALA A 140 13.54 3.14 -19.54
CA ALA A 140 14.08 4.36 -18.97
C ALA A 140 13.66 5.62 -19.74
N ASP A 141 13.70 5.57 -21.08
CA ASP A 141 13.35 6.70 -21.94
C ASP A 141 11.85 7.02 -21.87
N GLY A 142 10.99 6.00 -21.92
CA GLY A 142 9.55 6.18 -21.76
C GLY A 142 9.16 6.68 -20.37
N ALA A 143 9.79 6.13 -19.32
CA ALA A 143 9.56 6.53 -17.94
C ALA A 143 10.03 7.96 -17.62
N ALA A 144 11.01 8.49 -18.37
CA ALA A 144 11.49 9.87 -18.24
C ALA A 144 10.59 10.91 -18.93
N SER A 145 9.62 10.48 -19.74
CA SER A 145 8.68 11.40 -20.40
C SER A 145 7.78 12.11 -19.38
N SER A 146 7.43 13.38 -19.65
CA SER A 146 6.52 14.16 -18.81
C SER A 146 5.15 13.48 -18.65
N GLY A 147 4.65 12.85 -19.71
CA GLY A 147 3.42 12.07 -19.69
C GLY A 147 3.49 10.86 -18.76
N ALA A 148 4.60 10.10 -18.79
CA ALA A 148 4.81 8.98 -17.88
C ALA A 148 4.96 9.43 -16.43
N PHE A 149 5.64 10.56 -16.19
CA PHE A 149 5.74 11.16 -14.85
C PHE A 149 4.35 11.51 -14.29
N VAL A 150 3.53 12.25 -15.06
CA VAL A 150 2.17 12.61 -14.66
C VAL A 150 1.31 11.35 -14.46
N GLY A 151 1.39 10.38 -15.38
CA GLY A 151 0.68 9.12 -15.27
C GLY A 151 1.02 8.35 -13.99
N ARG A 152 2.30 8.31 -13.62
CA ARG A 152 2.75 7.71 -12.35
C ARG A 152 2.14 8.41 -11.14
N GLN A 153 2.14 9.74 -11.10
CA GLN A 153 1.55 10.49 -9.98
C GLN A 153 0.04 10.28 -9.88
N VAL A 154 -0.68 10.29 -11.00
CA VAL A 154 -2.12 9.96 -11.03
C VAL A 154 -2.36 8.55 -10.52
N GLY A 155 -1.55 7.59 -10.95
CA GLY A 155 -1.58 6.20 -10.46
C GLY A 155 -1.38 6.12 -8.95
N TYR A 156 -0.37 6.80 -8.41
CA TYR A 156 -0.12 6.89 -6.97
C TYR A 156 -1.28 7.53 -6.22
N THR A 157 -1.85 8.62 -6.73
CA THR A 157 -3.01 9.25 -6.08
C THR A 157 -4.20 8.30 -5.99
N ILE A 158 -4.53 7.60 -7.07
CA ILE A 158 -5.63 6.61 -7.08
C ILE A 158 -5.32 5.48 -6.10
N ALA A 159 -4.09 4.95 -6.13
CA ALA A 159 -3.65 3.89 -5.23
C ALA A 159 -3.73 4.33 -3.76
N ASP A 160 -3.28 5.54 -3.42
CA ASP A 160 -3.30 6.09 -2.07
C ASP A 160 -4.74 6.28 -1.56
N VAL A 161 -5.63 6.88 -2.36
CA VAL A 161 -7.03 7.06 -1.98
C VAL A 161 -7.72 5.72 -1.73
N ALA A 162 -7.47 4.73 -2.59
CA ALA A 162 -8.03 3.40 -2.44
C ALA A 162 -7.43 2.65 -1.23
N ALA A 163 -6.10 2.68 -1.06
CA ALA A 163 -5.37 1.97 -0.01
C ALA A 163 -5.55 2.58 1.38
N LYS A 164 -5.93 3.86 1.48
CA LYS A 164 -6.10 4.58 2.75
C LYS A 164 -7.57 4.86 3.04
N CYS A 165 -8.25 5.62 2.18
CA CYS A 165 -9.63 6.03 2.45
C CYS A 165 -10.64 4.89 2.25
N VAL A 166 -10.63 4.24 1.08
CA VAL A 166 -11.57 3.13 0.80
C VAL A 166 -11.29 1.94 1.70
N PHE A 167 -10.01 1.65 1.93
CA PHE A 167 -9.56 0.67 2.90
C PHE A 167 -10.10 0.95 4.31
N GLY A 168 -9.87 2.17 4.85
CA GLY A 168 -10.31 2.55 6.19
C GLY A 168 -11.84 2.50 6.36
N LEU A 169 -12.59 2.93 5.34
CA LEU A 169 -14.06 2.80 5.35
C LEU A 169 -14.50 1.33 5.33
N THR A 170 -13.76 0.47 4.63
CA THR A 170 -14.05 -0.98 4.62
C THR A 170 -13.71 -1.63 5.96
N ILE A 171 -12.61 -1.22 6.62
CA ILE A 171 -12.27 -1.60 8.00
C ILE A 171 -13.40 -1.21 8.96
N LEU A 172 -13.87 0.04 8.90
CA LEU A 172 -14.99 0.53 9.72
C LEU A 172 -16.27 -0.29 9.47
N LYS A 173 -16.58 -0.59 8.22
CA LYS A 173 -17.72 -1.45 7.86
C LYS A 173 -17.59 -2.84 8.50
N ILE A 174 -16.42 -3.48 8.42
CA ILE A 174 -16.18 -4.80 9.03
C ILE A 174 -16.36 -4.72 10.55
N ALA A 175 -15.80 -3.71 11.20
CA ALA A 175 -15.95 -3.50 12.64
C ALA A 175 -17.42 -3.39 13.04
N ARG A 176 -18.21 -2.56 12.34
CA ARG A 176 -19.65 -2.41 12.57
C ARG A 176 -20.42 -3.72 12.41
N MET A 177 -20.19 -4.46 11.32
CA MET A 177 -20.86 -5.74 11.08
C MET A 177 -20.63 -6.73 12.23
N LYS A 178 -19.42 -6.74 12.80
CA LYS A 178 -19.08 -7.60 13.93
C LYS A 178 -19.72 -7.12 15.23
N SER A 179 -19.69 -5.83 15.53
CA SER A 179 -20.37 -5.29 16.70
C SER A 179 -21.87 -5.59 16.70
N ILE A 180 -22.53 -5.51 15.54
CA ILE A 180 -23.95 -5.90 15.38
C ILE A 180 -24.12 -7.40 15.63
N ALA A 181 -23.26 -8.25 15.07
CA ALA A 181 -23.29 -9.69 15.32
C ALA A 181 -23.06 -10.06 16.80
N GLU A 182 -22.40 -9.19 17.56
CA GLU A 182 -22.17 -9.31 19.01
C GLU A 182 -23.28 -8.67 19.87
N GLY A 183 -24.34 -8.14 19.26
CA GLY A 183 -25.53 -7.64 19.95
C GLY A 183 -25.65 -6.11 20.05
N MET A 184 -24.81 -5.34 19.35
CA MET A 184 -24.98 -3.90 19.22
C MET A 184 -26.23 -3.57 18.38
N LYS A 185 -27.02 -2.57 18.79
CA LYS A 185 -28.20 -2.12 18.03
C LYS A 185 -27.78 -1.51 16.68
N ASP A 186 -28.63 -1.69 15.68
CA ASP A 186 -28.42 -1.21 14.31
C ASP A 186 -29.10 0.15 14.08
N ASP A 187 -28.93 1.09 15.01
CA ASP A 187 -29.65 2.38 15.03
C ASP A 187 -28.81 3.61 14.63
N HIS A 188 -27.57 3.43 14.16
CA HIS A 188 -26.69 4.52 13.68
C HIS A 188 -25.85 4.14 12.47
#